data_AF-A0A855Y1R1-F1
#
_entry.id   AF-A0A855Y1R1-F1
#
_cell.length_a   1.000
_cell.length_b   1.000
_cell.length_c   1.000
_cell.angle_alpha   90.00
_cell.angle_beta   90.00
_cell.angle_gamma   90.00
#
_symmetry.space_group_name_H-M   'P 1'
#
loop_
_entity.id
_entity.type
_entity.pdbx_description
1 polymer ?
#
loop_
_entity_poly.entity_id
_entity_poly.type
_entity_poly.pdbx_seq_one_letter_code
_entity_poly.pdbx_strand_id
1 'polypeptide(L)'
;MALKEPIITVLDVTWLITVEFNVWRHIMKQYKVVYPHLSNYPDPIVLAIGDVVIYGREDTEFPNWIFCEAIHSKKRGWVPKQILSKPTEENKATVLAHYSAYELTVTPGMLVEKEFELNEWSFVHTTHGEKGWVPNRVLVIRLDENDHIKRSKREVRTYDNNV
;
A
#
# COMPACT_ATOMS: atom_id res chain seq x y z
N MET A 1 -23.28 -44.48 -6.84
CA MET A 1 -22.16 -43.94 -7.64
C MET A 1 -21.47 -42.90 -6.79
N ALA A 2 -20.49 -43.31 -5.97
CA ALA A 2 -19.79 -42.42 -5.05
C ALA A 2 -18.53 -41.91 -5.75
N LEU A 3 -18.47 -40.60 -6.00
CA LEU A 3 -17.26 -39.93 -6.46
C LEU A 3 -16.27 -39.97 -5.30
N LYS A 4 -15.15 -40.68 -5.49
CA LYS A 4 -14.01 -40.61 -4.56
C LYS A 4 -13.39 -39.22 -4.70
N GLU A 5 -13.36 -38.46 -3.62
CA GLU A 5 -12.59 -37.22 -3.58
C GLU A 5 -11.08 -37.53 -3.62
N PRO A 6 -10.26 -36.71 -4.30
CA PRO A 6 -8.83 -36.97 -4.41
C PRO A 6 -8.13 -36.64 -3.08
N ILE A 7 -7.34 -37.58 -2.59
CA ILE A 7 -6.46 -37.41 -1.43
C ILE A 7 -5.25 -36.59 -1.90
N ILE A 8 -5.19 -35.31 -1.51
CA ILE A 8 -4.03 -34.44 -1.76
C ILE A 8 -2.87 -34.93 -0.90
N THR A 9 -1.76 -35.30 -1.54
CA THR A 9 -0.55 -35.77 -0.85
C THR A 9 0.36 -34.59 -0.46
N VAL A 10 1.20 -34.77 0.55
CA VAL A 10 2.06 -33.73 1.15
C VAL A 10 3.05 -33.09 0.14
N LEU A 11 3.27 -33.70 -1.03
CA LEU A 11 4.11 -33.16 -2.10
C LEU A 11 3.36 -32.19 -3.04
N ASP A 12 2.03 -32.27 -3.11
CA ASP A 12 1.20 -31.40 -3.96
C ASP A 12 0.92 -30.03 -3.30
N VAL A 13 0.87 -30.00 -1.96
CA VAL A 13 0.68 -28.74 -1.22
C VAL A 13 1.87 -27.79 -1.37
N THR A 14 3.10 -28.30 -1.51
CA THR A 14 4.27 -27.45 -1.77
C THR A 14 4.23 -26.79 -3.14
N TRP A 15 3.68 -27.46 -4.16
CA TRP A 15 3.52 -26.87 -5.50
C TRP A 15 2.40 -25.83 -5.51
N LEU A 16 1.25 -26.11 -4.89
CA LEU A 16 0.14 -25.16 -4.76
C LEU A 16 0.55 -23.91 -3.97
N ILE A 17 1.22 -24.06 -2.82
CA ILE A 17 1.74 -22.92 -2.04
C ILE A 17 2.71 -22.11 -2.88
N THR A 18 3.65 -22.75 -3.59
CA THR A 18 4.63 -22.05 -4.44
C THR A 18 3.97 -21.32 -5.61
N VAL A 19 2.94 -21.91 -6.23
CA VAL A 19 2.19 -21.29 -7.33
C VAL A 19 1.34 -20.13 -6.81
N GLU A 20 0.64 -20.25 -5.69
CA GLU A 20 -0.11 -19.15 -5.08
C GLU A 20 0.82 -18.01 -4.61
N PHE A 21 1.97 -18.33 -4.00
CA PHE A 21 2.98 -17.34 -3.62
C PHE A 21 3.55 -16.61 -4.84
N ASN A 22 3.83 -17.34 -5.93
CA ASN A 22 4.36 -16.75 -7.16
C ASN A 22 3.30 -15.96 -7.95
N VAL A 23 2.03 -16.37 -7.91
CA VAL A 23 0.91 -15.62 -8.51
C VAL A 23 0.67 -14.32 -7.72
N TRP A 24 0.73 -14.34 -6.39
CA TRP A 24 0.65 -13.12 -5.57
C TRP A 24 1.82 -12.17 -5.81
N ARG A 25 3.05 -12.68 -5.91
CA ARG A 25 4.22 -11.89 -6.35
C ARG A 25 4.06 -11.27 -7.74
N HIS A 26 3.19 -11.82 -8.59
CA HIS A 26 2.96 -11.31 -9.94
C HIS A 26 1.89 -10.21 -10.02
N ILE A 27 1.15 -9.93 -8.93
CA ILE A 27 0.07 -8.93 -8.92
C ILE A 27 0.51 -7.62 -8.22
N MET A 28 1.58 -7.66 -7.41
CA MET A 28 2.19 -6.46 -6.84
C MET A 28 2.95 -5.69 -7.92
N LYS A 29 2.41 -4.54 -8.33
CA LYS A 29 3.11 -3.63 -9.26
C LYS A 29 4.36 -3.10 -8.56
N GLN A 30 5.52 -3.31 -9.17
CA GLN A 30 6.78 -2.74 -8.72
C GLN A 30 6.88 -1.29 -9.17
N TYR A 31 7.41 -0.44 -8.29
CA TYR A 31 7.63 0.98 -8.53
C TYR A 31 9.10 1.32 -8.29
N LYS A 32 9.57 2.35 -9.00
CA LYS A 32 10.88 2.95 -8.80
C LYS A 32 10.71 4.31 -8.15
N VAL A 33 11.52 4.58 -7.13
CA VAL A 33 11.62 5.90 -6.52
C VAL A 33 12.41 6.82 -7.46
N VAL A 34 11.85 7.98 -7.80
CA VAL A 34 12.47 8.98 -8.69
C VAL A 34 12.84 10.29 -8.00
N TYR A 35 12.22 10.57 -6.85
CA TYR A 35 12.55 11.71 -5.99
C TYR A 35 12.78 11.21 -4.56
N PRO A 36 13.66 11.86 -3.77
CA PRO A 36 13.84 11.48 -2.38
C PRO A 36 12.61 11.83 -1.54
N HIS A 37 12.35 11.03 -0.50
CA HIS A 37 11.46 11.37 0.62
C HIS A 37 12.22 11.11 1.91
N LEU A 38 12.23 12.07 2.82
CA LEU A 38 12.86 11.92 4.13
C LEU A 38 11.76 11.84 5.19
N SER A 39 11.72 10.74 5.92
CA SER A 39 10.84 10.61 7.08
C SER A 39 11.31 11.55 8.18
N ASN A 40 10.45 12.49 8.56
CA ASN A 40 10.73 13.46 9.63
C ASN A 40 10.17 13.01 10.99
N TYR A 41 9.56 11.83 11.07
CA TYR A 41 8.82 11.36 12.23
C TYR A 41 9.36 10.00 12.71
N PRO A 42 10.47 9.98 13.47
CA PRO A 42 11.07 8.74 13.96
C PRO A 42 10.18 7.99 14.94
N ASP A 43 9.23 8.69 15.58
CA ASP A 43 8.27 8.13 16.51
C ASP A 43 6.82 8.45 16.06
N PRO A 44 6.29 7.71 15.08
CA PRO A 44 4.99 8.01 14.48
C PRO A 44 3.84 7.71 15.45
N ILE A 45 2.69 8.33 15.19
CA ILE A 45 1.42 7.92 15.80
C ILE A 45 1.07 6.50 15.31
N VAL A 46 0.75 5.61 16.25
CA VAL A 46 0.26 4.26 15.99
C VAL A 46 -1.05 4.10 16.75
N LEU A 47 -2.06 3.58 16.06
CA LEU A 47 -3.44 3.51 16.55
C LEU A 47 -4.01 2.11 16.37
N ALA A 48 -4.77 1.67 17.35
CA ALA A 48 -5.59 0.47 17.29
C ALA A 48 -7.07 0.79 17.07
N ILE A 49 -7.84 -0.18 16.58
CA ILE A 49 -9.30 -0.07 16.52
C ILE A 49 -9.84 0.21 17.92
N GLY A 50 -10.73 1.20 18.02
CA GLY A 50 -11.32 1.63 19.29
C GLY A 50 -10.53 2.70 20.03
N ASP A 51 -9.29 3.03 19.60
CA ASP A 51 -8.58 4.18 20.15
C ASP A 51 -9.35 5.47 19.95
N VAL A 52 -9.20 6.41 20.88
CA VAL A 52 -9.75 7.76 20.77
C VAL A 52 -8.64 8.74 20.45
N VAL A 53 -8.90 9.63 19.49
CA VAL A 53 -8.01 10.72 19.10
C VAL A 53 -8.69 12.07 19.26
N ILE A 54 -7.89 13.11 19.51
CA ILE A 54 -8.30 14.49 19.22
C ILE A 54 -8.30 14.66 17.70
N TYR A 55 -9.45 15.03 17.14
CA TYR A 55 -9.66 15.30 15.73
C TYR A 55 -9.27 16.75 15.44
N GLY A 56 -8.12 16.94 14.77
CA GLY A 56 -7.60 18.27 14.47
C GLY A 56 -7.96 18.76 13.06
N ARG A 57 -7.04 19.55 12.50
CA ARG A 57 -7.20 20.14 11.16
C ARG A 57 -7.03 19.10 10.06
N GLU A 58 -7.68 19.34 8.94
CA GLU A 58 -7.43 18.63 7.68
C GLU A 58 -6.21 19.23 6.97
N ASP A 59 -5.39 18.40 6.34
CA ASP A 59 -4.25 18.85 5.54
C ASP A 59 -4.73 19.59 4.29
N THR A 60 -4.07 20.70 3.97
CA THR A 60 -4.42 21.56 2.84
C THR A 60 -3.74 21.16 1.53
N GLU A 61 -2.58 20.49 1.61
CA GLU A 61 -1.88 19.91 0.46
C GLU A 61 -2.47 18.53 0.12
N PHE A 62 -2.81 17.74 1.15
CA PHE A 62 -3.35 16.38 0.98
C PHE A 62 -4.72 16.20 1.65
N PRO A 63 -5.83 16.48 0.93
CA PRO A 63 -7.18 16.33 1.48
C PRO A 63 -7.43 14.93 2.07
N ASN A 64 -8.30 14.88 3.09
CA ASN A 64 -8.64 13.70 3.90
C ASN A 64 -7.55 13.16 4.83
N TRP A 65 -6.44 13.87 5.01
CA TRP A 65 -5.52 13.63 6.13
C TRP A 65 -5.85 14.55 7.30
N ILE A 66 -6.09 13.98 8.48
CA ILE A 66 -6.44 14.73 9.70
C ILE A 66 -5.25 14.70 10.65
N PHE A 67 -4.83 15.86 11.15
CA PHE A 67 -3.78 15.93 12.16
C PHE A 67 -4.38 15.57 13.51
N CYS A 68 -4.07 14.37 13.99
CA CYS A 68 -4.65 13.83 15.22
C CYS A 68 -3.64 13.78 16.36
N GLU A 69 -4.16 13.74 17.59
CA GLU A 69 -3.41 13.37 18.79
C GLU A 69 -4.05 12.14 19.43
N ALA A 70 -3.29 11.07 19.63
CA ALA A 70 -3.75 9.88 20.35
C ALA A 70 -3.94 10.20 21.84
N ILE A 71 -5.13 9.94 22.39
CA ILE A 71 -5.40 10.24 23.81
C ILE A 71 -4.49 9.42 24.73
N HIS A 72 -4.27 8.15 24.41
CA HIS A 72 -3.53 7.20 25.26
C HIS A 72 -2.02 7.46 25.27
N SER A 73 -1.41 7.78 24.12
CA SER A 73 0.05 7.92 23.96
C SER A 73 0.52 9.36 23.83
N LYS A 74 -0.39 10.32 23.61
CA LYS A 74 -0.11 11.74 23.32
C LYS A 74 0.71 11.97 22.05
N LYS A 75 0.94 10.93 21.24
CA LYS A 75 1.60 11.04 19.95
C LYS A 75 0.68 11.74 18.95
N ARG A 76 1.30 12.48 18.04
CA ARG A 76 0.61 13.27 17.02
C ARG A 76 1.07 12.88 15.64
N GLY A 77 0.16 12.95 14.67
CA GLY A 77 0.48 12.68 13.29
C GLY A 77 -0.74 12.70 12.40
N TRP A 78 -0.50 12.57 11.10
CA TRP A 78 -1.56 12.51 10.09
C TRP A 78 -2.24 11.15 10.11
N VAL A 79 -3.57 11.16 10.10
CA VAL A 79 -4.43 9.97 10.12
C VAL A 79 -5.46 10.10 9.00
N PRO A 80 -5.73 9.05 8.21
CA PRO A 80 -6.74 9.12 7.17
C PRO A 80 -8.13 9.31 7.77
N LYS A 81 -8.88 10.28 7.24
CA LYS A 81 -10.26 10.56 7.64
C LYS A 81 -11.17 9.34 7.52
N GLN A 82 -10.90 8.46 6.56
CA GLN A 82 -11.65 7.23 6.29
C GLN A 82 -11.63 6.23 7.43
N ILE A 83 -10.64 6.28 8.32
CA ILE A 83 -10.52 5.37 9.47
C ILE A 83 -10.94 6.03 10.77
N LEU A 84 -11.56 7.21 10.72
CA LEU A 84 -12.06 7.94 11.87
C LEU A 84 -13.59 7.98 11.82
N SER A 85 -14.22 7.84 13.00
CA SER A 85 -15.63 8.19 13.14
C SER A 85 -15.86 9.67 12.86
N LYS A 86 -17.13 10.06 12.67
CA LYS A 86 -17.48 11.48 12.74
C LYS A 86 -17.02 12.04 14.10
N PRO A 87 -16.42 13.25 14.12
CA PRO A 87 -16.00 13.86 15.37
C PRO A 87 -17.21 14.24 16.22
N THR A 88 -17.04 14.15 17.54
CA THR A 88 -18.00 14.68 18.52
C THR A 88 -17.90 16.21 18.61
N GLU A 89 -18.81 16.84 19.36
CA GLU A 89 -18.75 18.28 19.66
C GLU A 89 -17.46 18.70 20.40
N GLU A 90 -16.82 17.75 21.10
CA GLU A 90 -15.52 17.96 21.76
C GLU A 90 -14.31 17.70 20.84
N ASN A 91 -14.52 17.59 19.53
CA ASN A 91 -13.50 17.22 18.55
C ASN A 91 -12.78 15.90 18.86
N LYS A 92 -13.51 14.88 19.33
CA LYS A 92 -12.97 13.53 19.51
C LYS A 92 -13.50 12.59 18.45
N ALA A 93 -12.68 11.67 17.98
CA ALA A 93 -13.10 10.60 17.08
C ALA A 93 -12.57 9.25 17.53
N THR A 94 -13.32 8.20 17.22
CA THR A 94 -12.92 6.81 17.44
C THR A 94 -12.25 6.27 16.19
N VAL A 95 -11.14 5.55 16.37
CA VAL A 95 -10.39 4.88 15.30
C VAL A 95 -11.11 3.59 14.91
N LEU A 96 -11.32 3.40 13.61
CA LEU A 96 -12.10 2.30 13.03
C LEU A 96 -11.23 1.20 12.39
N ALA A 97 -9.94 1.46 12.20
CA ALA A 97 -8.96 0.51 11.66
C ALA A 97 -7.58 0.71 12.30
N HIS A 98 -6.80 -0.37 12.45
CA HIS A 98 -5.40 -0.27 12.88
C HIS A 98 -4.61 0.59 11.90
N TYR A 99 -3.73 1.44 12.41
CA TYR A 99 -2.99 2.41 11.59
C TYR A 99 -1.64 2.78 12.19
N SER A 100 -0.68 3.05 11.31
CA SER A 100 0.62 3.64 11.64
C SER A 100 0.92 4.75 10.64
N ALA A 101 1.30 5.92 11.15
CA ALA A 101 1.78 7.04 10.34
C ALA A 101 3.27 6.92 9.98
N TYR A 102 3.85 5.72 10.09
CA TYR A 102 5.25 5.51 9.76
C TYR A 102 5.50 5.78 8.27
N GLU A 103 6.34 6.77 8.00
CA GLU A 103 6.80 7.13 6.66
C GLU A 103 8.19 6.54 6.40
N LEU A 104 8.43 6.07 5.17
CA LEU A 104 9.74 5.55 4.77
C LEU A 104 10.65 6.66 4.27
N THR A 105 11.91 6.64 4.71
CA THR A 105 12.96 7.39 4.00
C THR A 105 13.35 6.62 2.75
N VAL A 106 13.20 7.23 1.58
CA VAL A 106 13.55 6.62 0.29
C VAL A 106 14.42 7.53 -0.56
N THR A 107 15.29 6.92 -1.35
CA THR A 107 16.19 7.61 -2.29
C THR A 107 15.92 7.19 -3.74
N PRO A 108 16.17 8.07 -4.72
CA PRO A 108 16.01 7.73 -6.13
C PRO A 108 16.77 6.46 -6.51
N GLY A 109 16.12 5.59 -7.28
CA GLY A 109 16.67 4.30 -7.68
C GLY A 109 16.18 3.11 -6.86
N MET A 110 15.70 3.33 -5.63
CA MET A 110 15.10 2.28 -4.82
C MET A 110 13.90 1.64 -5.53
N LEU A 111 13.78 0.32 -5.38
CA LEU A 111 12.61 -0.43 -5.81
C LEU A 111 11.72 -0.71 -4.61
N VAL A 112 10.44 -0.44 -4.79
CA VAL A 112 9.40 -0.72 -3.81
C VAL A 112 8.22 -1.39 -4.50
N GLU A 113 7.43 -2.10 -3.73
CA GLU A 113 6.17 -2.65 -4.19
C GLU A 113 5.05 -1.90 -3.47
N LYS A 114 4.02 -1.51 -4.21
CA LYS A 114 2.88 -0.76 -3.64
C LYS A 114 1.83 -1.75 -3.15
N GLU A 115 1.51 -1.70 -1.86
CA GLU A 115 0.46 -2.53 -1.26
C GLU A 115 -0.92 -1.89 -1.51
N PHE A 116 -1.06 -0.59 -1.22
CA PHE A 116 -2.25 0.18 -1.52
C PHE A 116 -1.94 1.68 -1.57
N GLU A 117 -2.92 2.46 -1.98
CA GLU A 117 -2.85 3.91 -2.10
C GLU A 117 -4.03 4.55 -1.37
N LEU A 118 -3.79 5.67 -0.71
CA LEU A 118 -4.81 6.44 0.00
C LEU A 118 -4.41 7.92 0.01
N ASN A 119 -5.34 8.79 -0.41
CA ASN A 119 -5.19 10.25 -0.29
C ASN A 119 -3.84 10.76 -0.83
N GLU A 120 -3.46 10.33 -2.03
CA GLU A 120 -2.20 10.66 -2.73
C GLU A 120 -0.90 10.16 -2.08
N TRP A 121 -1.01 9.26 -1.11
CA TRP A 121 0.11 8.55 -0.52
C TRP A 121 0.00 7.05 -0.78
N SER A 122 1.13 6.41 -0.96
CA SER A 122 1.23 4.97 -1.16
C SER A 122 1.82 4.32 0.09
N PHE A 123 1.17 3.25 0.56
CA PHE A 123 1.79 2.36 1.53
C PHE A 123 2.57 1.30 0.74
N VAL A 124 3.88 1.26 0.96
CA VAL A 124 4.81 0.45 0.16
C VAL A 124 5.67 -0.44 1.06
N HIS A 125 6.19 -1.51 0.47
CA HIS A 125 7.25 -2.31 1.07
C HIS A 125 8.54 -2.25 0.25
N THR A 126 9.67 -2.16 0.94
CA THR A 126 11.00 -2.24 0.34
C THR A 126 11.39 -3.70 0.12
N THR A 127 12.41 -3.95 -0.71
CA THR A 127 12.98 -5.28 -0.91
C THR A 127 13.56 -5.91 0.36
N HIS A 128 13.81 -5.11 1.40
CA HIS A 128 14.32 -5.54 2.70
C HIS A 128 13.19 -5.78 3.73
N GLY A 129 11.93 -5.62 3.33
CA GLY A 129 10.76 -5.89 4.17
C GLY A 129 10.28 -4.72 5.03
N GLU A 130 10.93 -3.55 4.95
CA GLU A 130 10.43 -2.34 5.62
C GLU A 130 9.15 -1.85 4.94
N LYS A 131 8.17 -1.42 5.73
CA LYS A 131 6.87 -0.93 5.26
C LYS A 131 6.60 0.47 5.76
N GLY A 132 6.01 1.31 4.94
CA GLY A 132 5.55 2.63 5.35
C GLY A 132 5.05 3.48 4.20
N TRP A 133 4.65 4.69 4.56
CA TRP A 133 4.07 5.66 3.63
C TRP A 133 5.14 6.42 2.86
N VAL A 134 4.87 6.66 1.58
CA VAL A 134 5.59 7.62 0.74
C VAL A 134 4.59 8.42 -0.11
N PRO A 135 4.86 9.69 -0.44
CA PRO A 135 4.00 10.47 -1.34
C PRO A 135 3.99 9.86 -2.74
N ASN A 136 2.85 9.79 -3.42
CA ASN A 136 2.76 9.22 -4.77
C ASN A 136 3.73 9.85 -5.77
N ARG A 137 3.97 11.16 -5.65
CA ARG A 137 4.86 11.92 -6.55
C ARG A 137 6.28 11.38 -6.61
N VAL A 138 6.72 10.61 -5.61
CA VAL A 138 8.07 10.04 -5.59
C VAL A 138 8.18 8.71 -6.34
N LEU A 139 7.06 8.12 -6.76
CA LEU A 139 6.99 6.81 -7.39
C LEU A 139 6.64 6.89 -8.88
N VAL A 140 7.26 6.02 -9.68
CA VAL A 140 6.84 5.71 -11.05
C VAL A 140 6.68 4.20 -11.21
N ILE A 141 5.71 3.76 -12.01
CA ILE A 141 5.55 2.33 -12.33
C ILE A 141 6.82 1.86 -13.02
N ARG A 142 7.40 0.77 -12.54
CA ARG A 142 8.46 0.08 -13.26
C ARG A 142 7.81 -0.77 -14.33
N LEU A 143 7.85 -0.30 -15.56
CA LEU A 143 7.53 -1.16 -16.71
C LEU A 143 8.69 -2.12 -16.87
N ASP A 144 8.42 -3.42 -16.84
CA ASP A 144 9.43 -4.39 -17.27
C ASP A 144 9.71 -4.16 -18.76
N GLU A 145 10.97 -4.21 -19.18
CA GLU A 145 11.38 -4.06 -20.58
C GLU A 145 10.65 -5.08 -21.50
N ASN A 146 10.22 -6.21 -20.94
CA ASN A 146 9.42 -7.24 -21.63
C ASN A 146 7.96 -6.83 -21.90
N ASP A 147 7.43 -5.80 -21.22
CA ASP A 147 6.04 -5.35 -21.38
C ASP A 147 5.88 -4.48 -22.64
N HIS A 148 6.93 -3.75 -23.02
CA HIS A 148 7.01 -3.06 -24.32
C HIS A 148 6.99 -4.03 -25.50
N ILE A 149 7.64 -5.21 -25.37
CA ILE A 149 7.64 -6.27 -26.40
C ILE A 149 6.26 -6.93 -26.51
N LYS A 150 5.50 -7.05 -25.42
CA LYS A 150 4.13 -7.61 -25.44
C LYS A 150 3.11 -6.64 -26.03
N ARG A 151 3.23 -5.34 -25.78
CA ARG A 151 2.36 -4.31 -26.38
C ARG A 151 2.60 -4.16 -27.88
N SER A 152 3.85 -4.09 -28.32
CA SER A 152 4.16 -4.01 -29.76
C SER A 152 3.68 -5.25 -30.53
N LYS A 153 3.80 -6.45 -29.96
CA LYS A 153 3.28 -7.69 -30.58
C LYS A 153 1.75 -7.77 -30.64
N ARG A 154 1.01 -7.14 -29.71
CA ARG A 154 -0.46 -7.07 -29.78
C ARG A 154 -0.93 -6.09 -30.85
N GLU A 155 -0.25 -4.96 -31.00
CA GLU A 155 -0.57 -3.92 -31.97
C GLU A 155 -0.25 -4.35 -33.41
N VAL A 156 0.83 -5.12 -33.61
CA VAL A 156 1.14 -5.75 -34.92
C VAL A 156 0.09 -6.81 -35.29
N ARG A 157 -0.39 -7.63 -34.33
CA ARG A 157 -1.43 -8.64 -34.57
C ARG A 157 -2.80 -8.07 -34.94
N THR A 158 -3.09 -6.82 -34.60
CA THR A 158 -4.35 -6.16 -35.00
C THR A 158 -4.30 -5.60 -36.42
N TYR A 159 -3.12 -5.45 -37.02
CA TYR A 159 -2.98 -5.02 -38.42
C TYR A 159 -3.02 -6.17 -39.43
N ASP A 160 -2.55 -7.38 -39.05
CA ASP A 160 -2.48 -8.53 -39.96
C ASP A 160 -3.81 -9.31 -40.11
N ASN A 161 -4.87 -8.95 -39.39
CA ASN A 161 -6.18 -9.62 -39.46
C ASN A 161 -7.25 -8.84 -40.25
N ASN A 162 -6.85 -7.84 -41.03
CA ASN A 162 -7.75 -7.02 -41.86
C ASN A 162 -7.34 -6.96 -43.35
N VAL A 163 -6.74 -8.04 -43.87
CA VAL A 163 -6.55 -8.25 -45.33
C VAL A 163 -7.18 -9.57 -45.75
#